data_AF-A0A960F0N1-F1
#
_entry.id   AF-A0A960F0N1-F1
#
_cell.length_a   1.000
_cell.length_b   1.000
_cell.length_c   1.000
_cell.angle_alpha   90.00
_cell.angle_beta   90.00
_cell.angle_gamma   90.00
#
_symmetry.space_group_name_H-M   'P 1'
#
loop_
_entity.id
_entity.type
_entity.pdbx_description
1 polymer ?
#
loop_
_entity_poly.entity_id
_entity_poly.type
_entity_poly.pdbx_seq_one_letter_code
_entity_poly.pdbx_strand_id
1 'polypeptide(L)' 'ALERMGFETVKAEGYGFQVEMTYRLVCHEGKIVEFPITFADRTEGESKLSGSIVSEALVLVAKLWISDFRGRHRRRAQGF' A
#
# COMPACT_ATOMS: atom_id res chain seq x y z
N ALA A 1 3.35 15.94 3.02
CA ALA A 1 2.89 14.59 3.46
C ALA A 1 3.78 13.50 2.88
N LEU A 2 4.00 13.50 1.55
CA LEU A 2 4.85 12.54 0.83
C LEU A 2 6.27 12.43 1.39
N GLU A 3 6.95 13.55 1.66
CA GLU A 3 8.30 13.54 2.26
C GLU A 3 8.33 12.84 3.62
N ARG A 4 7.30 13.04 4.47
CA ARG A 4 7.22 12.44 5.81
C ARG A 4 7.10 10.92 5.77
N MET A 5 6.50 10.37 4.72
CA MET A 5 6.36 8.94 4.50
C MET A 5 7.52 8.32 3.69
N GLY A 6 8.54 9.13 3.37
CA GLY A 6 9.74 8.68 2.67
C GLY A 6 9.43 8.04 1.31
N PHE A 7 8.58 8.69 0.50
CA PHE A 7 8.07 8.13 -0.75
C PHE A 7 9.17 7.69 -1.74
N GLU A 8 10.36 8.29 -1.68
CA GLU A 8 11.54 7.92 -2.47
C GLU A 8 12.03 6.48 -2.21
N THR A 9 11.62 5.88 -1.10
CA THR A 9 12.04 4.51 -0.71
C THR A 9 10.97 3.46 -1.02
N VAL A 10 9.93 3.82 -1.78
CA VAL A 10 8.88 2.90 -2.22
C VAL A 10 9.49 1.92 -3.22
N LYS A 11 9.22 0.63 -3.01
CA LYS A 11 9.81 -0.45 -3.81
C LYS A 11 8.76 -1.22 -4.61
N ALA A 12 7.49 -1.11 -4.23
CA ALA A 12 6.41 -1.79 -4.93
C ALA A 12 6.11 -1.08 -6.26
N GLU A 13 5.96 -1.89 -7.30
CA GLU A 13 5.56 -1.44 -8.64
C GLU A 13 4.10 -1.81 -8.93
N GLY A 14 3.53 -1.22 -9.99
CA GLY A 14 2.17 -1.53 -10.44
C GLY A 14 1.10 -1.38 -9.37
N TYR A 15 0.23 -2.38 -9.20
CA TYR A 15 -0.83 -2.35 -8.18
C TYR A 15 -0.30 -2.37 -6.75
N GLY A 16 0.88 -2.95 -6.52
CA GLY A 16 1.53 -2.95 -5.21
C GLY A 16 1.94 -1.55 -4.75
N PHE A 17 2.26 -0.65 -5.68
CA PHE A 17 2.59 0.75 -5.39
C PHE A 17 1.47 1.43 -4.61
N GLN A 18 0.22 1.28 -5.06
CA GLN A 18 -0.93 1.91 -4.41
C GLN A 18 -1.13 1.38 -2.98
N VAL A 19 -0.90 0.09 -2.76
CA VAL A 19 -0.96 -0.54 -1.42
C VAL A 19 0.11 0.04 -0.51
N GLU A 20 1.37 0.08 -0.97
CA GLU A 20 2.50 0.58 -0.17
C GLU A 20 2.35 2.07 0.17
N MET A 21 1.96 2.89 -0.81
CA MET A 21 1.75 4.33 -0.61
C MET A 21 0.67 4.61 0.42
N THR A 22 -0.47 3.91 0.31
CA THR A 22 -1.60 4.06 1.23
C THR A 22 -1.20 3.62 2.64
N TYR A 23 -0.55 2.47 2.77
CA TYR A 23 -0.08 1.95 4.06
C TYR A 23 0.89 2.94 4.74
N ARG A 24 1.89 3.43 4.02
CA ARG A 24 2.84 4.41 4.56
C ARG A 24 2.15 5.71 4.97
N LEU A 25 1.20 6.20 4.18
CA LEU A 25 0.43 7.39 4.53
C LEU A 25 -0.34 7.20 5.85
N VAL A 26 -0.98 6.03 6.04
CA VAL A 26 -1.67 5.68 7.30
C VAL A 26 -0.69 5.58 8.48
N CYS A 27 0.47 4.93 8.30
CA CYS A 27 1.48 4.80 9.36
C CYS A 27 2.04 6.14 9.86
N HIS A 28 1.94 7.19 9.05
CA HIS A 28 2.37 8.55 9.34
C HIS A 28 1.19 9.50 9.63
N GLU A 29 0.05 8.96 10.07
CA GLU A 29 -1.15 9.71 10.49
C GLU A 29 -1.70 10.63 9.38
N GLY A 30 -1.48 10.25 8.13
CA GLY A 30 -2.03 10.93 6.96
C GLY A 30 -3.54 10.76 6.84
N LYS A 31 -4.19 11.75 6.22
CA LYS A 31 -5.61 11.70 5.90
C LYS A 31 -5.81 11.11 4.51
N ILE A 32 -6.72 10.15 4.39
CA ILE A 32 -7.17 9.57 3.12
C ILE A 32 -8.64 9.94 2.95
N VAL A 33 -8.99 10.34 1.73
CA VAL A 33 -10.37 10.60 1.32
C VAL A 33 -10.64 9.80 0.05
N GLU A 34 -11.85 9.27 -0.06
CA GLU A 34 -12.28 8.50 -1.21
C GLU A 34 -13.28 9.32 -2.01
N PHE A 35 -13.04 9.44 -3.32
CA PHE A 35 -13.96 10.07 -4.24
C PHE A 35 -14.56 9.00 -5.15
N PRO A 36 -15.90 8.95 -5.32
CA PRO A 36 -16.51 8.02 -6.23
C PRO A 36 -16.11 8.36 -7.67
N ILE A 37 -15.67 7.36 -8.42
CA ILE A 37 -15.38 7.47 -9.85
C ILE A 37 -16.17 6.43 -10.63
N THR A 38 -16.65 6.81 -11.80
CA THR A 38 -17.26 5.87 -12.76
C THR A 38 -16.16 5.29 -13.62
N PHE A 39 -15.94 3.98 -13.54
CA PHE A 39 -15.04 3.28 -14.43
C PHE A 39 -15.74 3.07 -15.77
N ALA A 40 -15.16 3.60 -16.84
CA ALA A 40 -15.58 3.25 -18.19
C ALA A 40 -14.98 1.89 -18.55
N ASP A 41 -15.81 0.99 -19.09
CA ASP A 41 -15.31 -0.28 -19.61
C ASP A 41 -14.36 -0.05 -20.77
N ARG A 42 -13.21 -0.72 -20.72
CA ARG A 42 -12.30 -0.80 -21.85
C ARG A 42 -12.91 -1.75 -22.88
N THR A 43 -13.13 -1.26 -24.10
CA THR A 43 -13.66 -2.06 -25.21
C THR A 43 -12.58 -2.79 -26.00
N GLU A 44 -11.32 -2.39 -25.84
CA GLU A 44 -10.17 -2.98 -26.54
C GLU A 44 -8.99 -3.24 -25.59
N GLY A 45 -8.33 -4.39 -25.78
CA GLY A 45 -7.13 -4.80 -25.05
C GLY A 45 -7.36 -5.93 -24.03
N GLU A 46 -6.31 -6.69 -23.77
CA GLU A 46 -6.27 -7.76 -22.78
C GLU A 46 -6.11 -7.21 -21.35
N SER A 47 -6.62 -7.95 -20.37
CA SER A 47 -6.47 -7.63 -18.95
C SER A 47 -4.99 -7.58 -18.57
N LYS A 48 -4.56 -6.45 -17.96
CA LYS A 48 -3.23 -6.33 -17.36
C LYS A 48 -3.15 -6.98 -15.97
N LEU A 49 -4.25 -7.52 -15.45
CA LEU A 49 -4.30 -8.24 -14.18
C LEU A 49 -3.99 -9.71 -14.42
N SER A 50 -2.75 -10.10 -14.17
CA SER A 50 -2.33 -11.51 -14.15
C SER A 50 -2.37 -12.07 -12.72
N GLY A 51 -2.48 -13.39 -12.59
CA GLY A 51 -2.38 -14.06 -11.28
C GLY A 51 -1.07 -13.79 -10.54
N SER A 52 0.03 -13.53 -11.26
CA SER A 52 1.33 -13.15 -10.67
C SER A 52 1.27 -11.79 -9.97
N ILE A 53 0.62 -10.81 -10.60
CA ILE A 53 0.47 -9.47 -10.01
C ILE A 53 -0.38 -9.54 -8.73
N VAL A 54 -1.43 -10.37 -8.74
CA VAL A 54 -2.27 -10.59 -7.56
C VAL A 54 -1.47 -11.25 -6.44
N SER A 55 -0.68 -12.28 -6.73
CA SER A 55 0.11 -12.97 -5.72
C SER A 55 1.22 -12.08 -5.14
N GLU A 56 1.87 -11.26 -5.96
CA GLU A 56 2.86 -10.25 -5.51
C GLU A 56 2.24 -9.24 -4.54
N ALA A 57 1.06 -8.71 -4.88
CA ALA A 57 0.34 -7.79 -4.00
C ALA A 57 -0.04 -8.45 -2.66
N LEU A 58 -0.48 -9.71 -2.67
CA LEU A 58 -0.78 -10.47 -1.45
C LEU A 58 0.47 -10.66 -0.58
N VAL A 59 1.60 -11.01 -1.18
CA VAL A 59 2.88 -11.16 -0.48
C VAL A 59 3.33 -9.83 0.13
N LEU A 60 3.17 -8.72 -0.60
CA LEU A 60 3.47 -7.38 -0.10
C LEU A 60 2.64 -7.07 1.14
N VAL A 61 1.31 -7.28 1.09
CA VAL A 61 0.42 -7.05 2.23
C VAL A 61 0.82 -7.90 3.43
N ALA A 62 1.14 -9.18 3.23
CA ALA A 62 1.60 -10.06 4.30
C ALA A 62 2.92 -9.55 4.92
N LYS A 63 3.89 -9.11 4.12
CA LYS A 63 5.14 -8.53 4.61
C LYS A 63 4.92 -7.26 5.43
N LEU A 64 4.05 -6.35 4.95
CA LEU A 64 3.71 -5.12 5.66
C LEU A 64 3.04 -5.43 7.00
N TRP A 65 2.11 -6.39 7.03
CA TRP A 65 1.45 -6.84 8.26
C TRP A 65 2.43 -7.43 9.28
N ILE A 66 3.37 -8.28 8.85
CA ILE A 66 4.41 -8.84 9.75
C ILE A 66 5.30 -7.73 10.30
N SER A 67 5.71 -6.78 9.44
CA SER A 67 6.52 -5.63 9.84
C SER A 67 5.80 -4.77 10.88
N ASP A 68 4.50 -4.49 10.66
CA ASP A 68 3.68 -3.72 11.60
C ASP A 68 3.44 -4.49 12.90
N PHE A 69 3.24 -5.81 12.85
CA PHE A 69 3.10 -6.63 14.05
C PHE A 69 4.36 -6.52 14.94
N ARG A 70 5.55 -6.56 14.34
CA ARG A 70 6.83 -6.35 15.04
C ARG A 70 7.02 -4.89 15.51
N GLY A 71 6.58 -3.92 14.71
CA GLY A 71 6.68 -2.48 15.00
C GLY A 71 5.73 -2.01 16.10
N ARG A 72 4.47 -2.48 16.10
CA ARG A 72 3.47 -2.21 17.15
C ARG A 72 3.91 -2.77 18.50
N HIS A 73 4.60 -3.92 18.52
CA HIS A 73 5.20 -4.46 19.74
C HIS A 73 6.29 -3.55 20.31
N ARG A 74 7.04 -2.85 19.44
CA ARG A 74 8.09 -1.90 19.82
C ARG A 74 7.54 -0.51 20.20
N ARG A 75 6.48 -0.05 19.55
CA ARG A 75 5.75 1.19 19.92
C ARG A 75 5.00 1.06 21.25
N ARG A 76 4.44 -0.12 21.55
CA ARG A 76 3.87 -0.44 22.88
C ARG A 76 4.93 -0.56 23.97
N ALA A 77 6.14 -1.03 23.66
CA ALA A 77 7.24 -1.12 24.62
C ALA A 77 7.93 0.23 24.89
N GLN A 78 7.75 1.22 24.01
CA GLN A 78 8.34 2.56 24.13
C GLN A 78 7.40 3.63 24.69
N GLY A 79 6.30 3.22 25.36
CA GLY A 79 5.53 4.03 26.29
C GLY A 79 5.13 5.44 25.83
N PHE A 80 3.84 5.62 25.57
CA PHE A 80 3.19 6.78 26.16
C PHE A 80 3.21 6.62 27.68
#